data_AF-A0A293LWL1-F1
#
_entry.id   AF-A0A293LWL1-F1
#
_cell.length_a   1.000
_cell.length_b   1.000
_cell.length_c   1.000
_cell.angle_alpha   90.00
_cell.angle_beta   90.00
_cell.angle_gamma   90.00
#
_symmetry.space_group_name_H-M   'P 1'
#
loop_
_entity.id
_entity.type
_entity.pdbx_description
1 polymer ?
#
loop_
_entity_poly.entity_id
_entity_poly.type
_entity_poly.pdbx_seq_one_letter_code
_entity_poly.pdbx_strand_id
1 'polypeptide(L)'
;MQVREIMEIIVTDTHPKQGFTLLKHLGERNWRDSCTDCITKCLTALEAILKETSGRYCVGDEITLADAFFVQQVFNARVRGFDVASLPTVSRLYGSLGDVPAMKRAEALCLENMPRDEDAYIRSIISHFNADYQHLRKWFPVT
;
A
#
# COMPACT_ATOMS: atom_id res chain seq x y z
N MET A 1 -8.35 -5.66 -19.99
CA MET A 1 -7.24 -6.41 -19.34
C MET A 1 -6.38 -5.49 -18.48
N GLN A 2 -5.98 -4.31 -18.99
CA GLN A 2 -5.15 -3.29 -18.31
C GLN A 2 -5.58 -2.93 -16.88
N VAL A 3 -6.88 -2.68 -16.64
CA VAL A 3 -7.38 -2.35 -15.29
C VAL A 3 -7.03 -3.45 -14.27
N ARG A 4 -7.23 -4.72 -14.65
CA ARG A 4 -6.96 -5.85 -13.77
C ARG A 4 -5.47 -6.03 -13.50
N GLU A 5 -4.65 -5.86 -14.52
CA GLU A 5 -3.20 -5.95 -14.40
C GLU A 5 -2.63 -4.96 -13.37
N ILE A 6 -3.05 -3.69 -13.44
CA ILE A 6 -2.67 -2.66 -12.46
C ILE A 6 -3.12 -3.07 -11.04
N MET A 7 -4.34 -3.59 -10.92
CA MET A 7 -4.85 -4.05 -9.62
C MET A 7 -4.04 -5.23 -9.07
N GLU A 8 -3.69 -6.22 -9.89
CA GLU A 8 -2.95 -7.42 -9.43
C GLU A 8 -1.55 -7.06 -8.90
N ILE A 9 -0.87 -6.12 -9.54
CA ILE A 9 0.43 -5.60 -9.07
C ILE A 9 0.32 -5.05 -7.64
N ILE A 10 -0.78 -4.36 -7.34
CA ILE A 10 -1.02 -3.75 -6.04
C ILE A 10 -1.49 -4.80 -5.02
N VAL A 11 -2.56 -5.52 -5.36
CA VAL A 11 -3.29 -6.40 -4.44
C VAL A 11 -2.55 -7.71 -4.16
N THR A 12 -1.94 -8.30 -5.18
CA THR A 12 -1.31 -9.62 -5.05
C THR A 12 0.17 -9.47 -4.74
N ASP A 13 0.86 -8.59 -5.46
CA ASP A 13 2.31 -8.50 -5.37
C ASP A 13 2.86 -7.53 -4.32
N THR A 14 2.03 -6.65 -3.77
CA THR A 14 2.51 -5.57 -2.91
C THR A 14 1.88 -5.58 -1.52
N HIS A 15 0.54 -5.61 -1.41
CA HIS A 15 -0.15 -5.53 -0.12
C HIS A 15 0.14 -6.71 0.84
N PRO A 16 0.11 -7.99 0.41
CA PRO A 16 0.30 -9.12 1.33
C PRO A 16 1.69 -9.14 1.95
N LYS A 17 2.69 -8.67 1.21
CA LYS A 17 4.10 -8.60 1.65
C LYS A 17 4.35 -7.50 2.69
N GLN A 18 3.41 -6.57 2.87
CA GLN A 18 3.42 -5.56 3.93
C GLN A 18 2.63 -5.98 5.18
N GLY A 19 1.96 -7.14 5.15
CA GLY A 19 1.05 -7.56 6.21
C GLY A 19 1.73 -7.75 7.57
N PHE A 20 1.05 -7.37 8.64
CA PHE A 20 1.53 -7.54 10.02
C PHE A 20 1.71 -9.01 10.44
N THR A 21 1.11 -9.96 9.72
CA THR A 21 1.41 -11.38 9.91
C THR A 21 2.89 -11.67 9.63
N LEU A 22 3.48 -11.04 8.60
CA LEU A 22 4.90 -11.21 8.28
C LEU A 22 5.80 -10.55 9.32
N LEU A 23 5.36 -9.46 9.94
CA LEU A 23 6.09 -8.81 11.02
C LEU A 23 6.42 -9.77 12.17
N LYS A 24 5.50 -10.67 12.52
CA LYS A 24 5.72 -11.73 13.52
C LYS A 24 6.81 -12.72 13.12
N HIS A 25 6.90 -13.06 11.84
CA HIS A 25 7.81 -14.09 11.33
C HIS A 25 9.19 -13.55 10.97
N LEU A 26 9.25 -12.32 10.45
CA LEU A 26 10.47 -11.70 9.97
C LEU A 26 11.18 -10.86 11.04
N GLY A 27 10.44 -10.40 12.06
CA GLY A 27 10.88 -9.35 12.97
C GLY A 27 10.79 -7.96 12.32
N GLU A 28 10.81 -6.92 13.14
CA GLU A 28 10.50 -5.55 12.70
C GLU A 28 11.41 -5.04 11.58
N ARG A 29 12.72 -5.18 11.73
CA ARG A 29 13.69 -4.70 10.75
C ARG A 29 13.45 -5.31 9.36
N ASN A 30 13.42 -6.64 9.29
CA ASN A 30 13.25 -7.35 8.02
C ASN A 30 11.86 -7.13 7.41
N TRP A 31 10.83 -6.92 8.23
CA TRP A 31 9.51 -6.54 7.75
C TRP A 31 9.51 -5.13 7.14
N ARG A 32 10.15 -4.15 7.80
CA ARG A 32 10.29 -2.79 7.23
C ARG A 32 11.07 -2.82 5.92
N ASP A 33 12.17 -3.58 5.86
CA ASP A 33 12.95 -3.77 4.64
C ASP A 33 12.10 -4.41 3.53
N SER A 34 11.32 -5.45 3.85
CA SER A 34 10.40 -6.09 2.90
C SER A 34 9.32 -5.14 2.39
N CYS A 35 8.73 -4.32 3.27
CA CYS A 35 7.77 -3.29 2.87
C CYS A 35 8.41 -2.31 1.88
N THR A 36 9.61 -1.83 2.20
CA THR A 36 10.33 -0.87 1.36
C THR A 36 10.61 -1.43 -0.03
N ASP A 37 11.10 -2.67 -0.07
CA ASP A 37 11.39 -3.39 -1.30
C ASP A 37 10.15 -3.57 -2.19
N CYS A 38 9.05 -4.00 -1.58
CA CYS A 38 7.81 -4.28 -2.33
C CYS A 38 7.17 -3.00 -2.86
N ILE A 39 7.13 -1.94 -2.07
CA ILE A 39 6.61 -0.64 -2.51
C ILE A 39 7.48 -0.07 -3.64
N THR A 40 8.80 -0.14 -3.54
CA THR A 40 9.72 0.31 -4.60
C THR A 40 9.45 -0.39 -5.93
N LYS A 41 9.37 -1.72 -5.89
CA LYS A 41 9.09 -2.56 -7.07
C LYS A 41 7.71 -2.25 -7.66
N CYS A 42 6.69 -2.12 -6.80
CA CYS A 42 5.34 -1.75 -7.19
C CYS A 42 5.31 -0.40 -7.93
N LEU A 43 5.85 0.65 -7.31
CA LEU A 43 5.85 1.99 -7.89
C LEU A 43 6.62 2.06 -9.20
N THR A 44 7.74 1.33 -9.31
CA THR A 44 8.51 1.23 -10.54
C THR A 44 7.72 0.54 -11.66
N ALA A 45 7.02 -0.56 -11.34
CA ALA A 45 6.17 -1.27 -12.29
C ALA A 45 4.97 -0.42 -12.72
N LEU A 46 4.32 0.27 -11.78
CA LEU A 46 3.23 1.19 -12.06
C LEU A 46 3.68 2.35 -12.97
N GLU A 47 4.82 2.97 -12.68
CA GLU A 47 5.36 4.04 -13.54
C GLU A 47 5.61 3.57 -14.97
N ALA A 48 6.02 2.30 -15.18
CA ALA A 48 6.19 1.74 -16.51
C ALA A 48 4.84 1.50 -17.21
N ILE A 49 3.90 0.79 -16.57
CA ILE A 49 2.62 0.41 -17.17
C ILE A 49 1.72 1.63 -17.41
N LEU A 50 1.73 2.60 -16.49
CA LEU A 50 0.89 3.79 -16.60
C LEU A 50 1.33 4.70 -17.76
N LYS A 51 2.60 4.66 -18.18
CA LYS A 51 3.04 5.40 -19.39
C LYS A 51 2.33 4.94 -20.65
N GLU A 52 1.95 3.67 -20.71
CA GLU A 52 1.31 3.07 -21.88
C GLU A 52 -0.22 3.09 -21.80
N THR A 53 -0.77 3.10 -20.58
CA THR A 53 -2.19 2.88 -20.35
C THR A 53 -2.96 4.14 -19.95
N SER A 54 -2.29 5.12 -19.35
CA SER A 54 -2.97 6.27 -18.75
C SER A 54 -3.35 7.35 -19.76
N GLY A 55 -4.54 7.92 -19.58
CA GLY A 55 -4.95 9.19 -20.19
C GLY A 55 -5.01 10.26 -19.09
N ARG A 56 -6.22 10.75 -18.80
CA ARG A 56 -6.52 11.56 -17.61
C ARG A 56 -6.39 10.77 -16.31
N TYR A 57 -6.72 9.48 -16.33
CA TYR A 57 -6.71 8.56 -15.19
C TYR A 57 -5.84 7.33 -15.50
N CYS A 58 -5.79 6.34 -14.61
CA CYS A 58 -4.89 5.19 -14.76
C CYS A 58 -5.10 4.42 -16.07
N VAL A 59 -6.32 4.36 -16.59
CA VAL A 59 -6.63 3.73 -17.89
C VAL A 59 -7.54 4.66 -18.70
N GLY A 60 -6.97 5.34 -19.70
CA GLY A 60 -7.70 6.32 -20.51
C GLY A 60 -8.22 7.51 -19.69
N ASP A 61 -9.42 7.99 -20.05
CA ASP A 61 -9.99 9.24 -19.52
C ASP A 61 -11.18 9.05 -18.55
N GLU A 62 -11.55 7.79 -18.27
CA GLU A 62 -12.62 7.45 -17.33
C GLU A 62 -12.07 6.85 -16.02
N ILE A 63 -12.77 7.08 -14.92
CA ILE A 63 -12.42 6.49 -13.63
C ILE A 63 -12.75 5.00 -13.67
N THR A 64 -11.79 4.19 -13.26
CA THR A 64 -11.90 2.73 -13.18
C THR A 64 -11.56 2.25 -11.77
N LEU A 65 -11.67 0.94 -11.56
CA LEU A 65 -11.24 0.33 -10.30
C LEU A 65 -9.73 0.45 -10.08
N ALA A 66 -8.92 0.56 -11.15
CA ALA A 66 -7.48 0.75 -11.03
C ALA A 66 -7.14 2.04 -10.25
N ASP A 67 -7.90 3.12 -10.45
CA ASP A 67 -7.68 4.40 -9.78
C ASP A 67 -7.90 4.31 -8.26
N ALA A 68 -8.89 3.54 -7.83
CA ALA A 68 -9.17 3.32 -6.40
C ALA A 68 -8.00 2.62 -5.69
N PHE A 69 -7.43 1.59 -6.32
CA PHE A 69 -6.25 0.89 -5.77
C PHE A 69 -4.98 1.73 -5.89
N PHE A 70 -4.81 2.44 -7.00
CA PHE A 70 -3.67 3.30 -7.26
C PHE A 70 -3.53 4.43 -6.23
N VAL A 71 -4.61 5.18 -5.97
CA VAL A 71 -4.59 6.29 -4.99
C VAL A 71 -4.17 5.77 -3.63
N GLN A 72 -4.74 4.65 -3.18
CA GLN A 72 -4.39 4.06 -1.89
C GLN A 72 -2.92 3.61 -1.83
N GLN A 73 -2.41 2.98 -2.89
CA GLN A 73 -1.02 2.55 -2.97
C GLN A 73 -0.03 3.73 -2.92
N VAL A 74 -0.32 4.82 -3.65
CA VAL A 74 0.53 6.01 -3.67
C VAL A 74 0.45 6.80 -2.36
N PHE A 75 -0.74 6.93 -1.76
CA PHE A 75 -0.91 7.51 -0.44
C PHE A 75 -0.07 6.78 0.61
N ASN A 76 -0.17 5.44 0.66
CA ASN A 76 0.60 4.61 1.58
C ASN A 76 2.12 4.77 1.39
N ALA A 77 2.58 4.86 0.14
CA ALA A 77 3.99 5.10 -0.15
C ALA A 77 4.45 6.47 0.37
N ARG A 78 3.67 7.54 0.14
CA ARG A 78 3.98 8.90 0.61
C ARG A 78 4.09 8.97 2.13
N VAL A 79 3.14 8.36 2.83
CA VAL A 79 3.12 8.30 4.31
C VAL A 79 4.36 7.57 4.84
N ARG A 80 4.85 6.55 4.11
CA ARG A 80 6.09 5.83 4.42
C ARG A 80 7.37 6.54 3.95
N GLY A 81 7.27 7.77 3.46
CA GLY A 81 8.42 8.61 3.09
C GLY A 81 8.99 8.35 1.69
N PHE A 82 8.28 7.65 0.82
CA PHE A 82 8.72 7.48 -0.58
C PHE A 82 8.59 8.78 -1.37
N ASP A 83 9.65 9.10 -2.13
CA ASP A 83 9.62 10.21 -3.07
C ASP A 83 8.89 9.82 -4.36
N VAL A 84 7.58 10.00 -4.35
CA VAL A 84 6.72 9.80 -5.53
C VAL A 84 6.87 10.92 -6.56
N ALA A 85 7.49 12.06 -6.22
CA ALA A 85 7.69 13.16 -7.18
C ALA A 85 8.73 12.78 -8.25
N SER A 86 9.64 11.86 -7.93
CA SER A 86 10.59 11.25 -8.88
C SER A 86 9.94 10.37 -9.97
N LEU A 87 8.66 10.02 -9.80
CA LEU A 87 7.87 9.17 -10.70
C LEU A 87 6.83 10.03 -11.43
N PRO A 88 7.15 10.61 -12.59
CA PRO A 88 6.35 11.68 -13.18
C PRO A 88 4.94 11.24 -13.59
N THR A 89 4.76 10.00 -14.06
CA THR A 89 3.45 9.49 -14.47
C THR A 89 2.58 9.23 -13.23
N VAL A 90 3.14 8.56 -12.23
CA VAL A 90 2.48 8.32 -10.94
C VAL A 90 2.10 9.64 -10.27
N SER A 91 3.04 10.60 -10.19
CA SER A 91 2.83 11.91 -9.56
C SER A 91 1.71 12.69 -10.25
N ARG A 92 1.72 12.75 -11.60
CA ARG A 92 0.67 13.41 -12.40
C ARG A 92 -0.71 12.80 -12.12
N LEU A 93 -0.82 11.48 -12.16
CA LEU A 93 -2.10 10.79 -11.97
C LEU A 93 -2.62 10.94 -10.56
N TYR A 94 -1.75 10.85 -9.56
CA TYR A 94 -2.14 11.06 -8.17
C TYR A 94 -2.65 12.49 -7.94
N GLY A 95 -2.01 13.49 -8.54
CA GLY A 95 -2.50 14.87 -8.53
C GLY A 95 -3.90 14.99 -9.16
N SER A 96 -4.08 14.49 -10.38
CA SER A 96 -5.38 14.52 -11.08
C SER A 96 -6.50 13.80 -10.32
N LEU A 97 -6.19 12.68 -9.67
CA LEU A 97 -7.14 11.92 -8.87
C LEU A 97 -7.43 12.59 -7.51
N GLY A 98 -6.50 13.39 -6.98
CA GLY A 98 -6.69 14.21 -5.79
C GLY A 98 -7.75 15.31 -5.96
N ASP A 99 -8.06 15.70 -7.19
CA ASP A 99 -9.15 16.64 -7.50
C ASP A 99 -10.52 15.96 -7.56
N VAL A 100 -10.58 14.63 -7.61
CA VAL A 100 -11.84 13.89 -7.60
C VAL A 100 -12.43 13.91 -6.19
N PRO A 101 -13.66 14.45 -5.98
CA PRO A 101 -14.20 14.65 -4.63
C PRO A 101 -14.30 13.38 -3.78
N ALA A 102 -14.58 12.23 -4.40
CA ALA A 102 -14.65 10.96 -3.68
C ALA A 102 -13.27 10.51 -3.17
N MET A 103 -12.22 10.61 -3.98
CA MET A 103 -10.86 10.23 -3.61
C MET A 103 -10.29 11.17 -2.55
N LYS A 104 -10.49 12.48 -2.72
CA LYS A 104 -10.07 13.50 -1.75
C LYS A 104 -10.68 13.28 -0.36
N ARG A 105 -11.97 12.96 -0.32
CA ARG A 105 -12.67 12.64 0.95
C ARG A 105 -12.13 11.35 1.59
N ALA A 106 -11.88 10.32 0.80
CA ALA A 106 -11.31 9.07 1.31
C ALA A 106 -9.92 9.29 1.92
N GLU A 107 -9.05 10.05 1.25
CA GLU A 107 -7.71 10.38 1.77
C GLU A 107 -7.78 11.20 3.07
N ALA A 108 -8.68 12.18 3.15
CA ALA A 108 -8.90 12.96 4.36
C ALA A 108 -9.31 12.08 5.56
N LEU A 109 -10.22 11.12 5.35
CA LEU A 109 -10.64 10.16 6.37
C LEU A 109 -9.50 9.24 6.80
N CYS A 110 -8.63 8.83 5.87
CA CYS A 110 -7.44 8.03 6.19
C CYS A 110 -6.46 8.82 7.07
N LEU A 111 -6.23 10.11 6.77
CA LEU A 111 -5.36 10.98 7.56
C LEU A 111 -5.93 11.26 8.96
N GLU A 112 -7.23 11.49 9.08
CA GLU A 112 -7.90 11.72 10.37
C GLU A 112 -7.72 10.53 11.32
N ASN A 113 -7.77 9.30 10.79
CA ASN A 113 -7.65 8.07 11.55
C ASN A 113 -6.21 7.54 11.63
N MET A 114 -5.23 8.25 11.07
CA MET A 114 -3.85 7.79 11.04
C MET A 114 -3.24 7.82 12.46
N PRO A 115 -2.60 6.72 12.91
CA PRO A 115 -1.91 6.71 14.19
C PRO A 115 -0.78 7.73 14.22
N ARG A 116 -0.74 8.58 15.25
CA ARG A 116 0.31 9.61 15.41
C ARG A 116 1.67 9.05 15.83
N ASP A 117 1.68 7.88 16.45
CA ASP A 117 2.88 7.15 16.85
C ASP A 117 2.84 5.78 16.16
N GLU A 118 3.59 5.67 15.06
CA GLU A 118 3.63 4.45 14.25
C GLU A 118 4.17 3.27 15.06
N ASP A 119 5.19 3.50 15.91
CA ASP A 119 5.80 2.44 16.69
C ASP A 119 4.84 1.94 17.78
N ALA A 120 4.11 2.84 18.45
CA ALA A 120 3.07 2.45 19.40
C ALA A 120 1.93 1.70 18.71
N TYR A 121 1.55 2.10 17.51
CA TYR A 121 0.55 1.40 16.71
C TYR A 121 1.02 0.00 16.30
N ILE A 122 2.24 -0.12 15.79
CA ILE A 122 2.85 -1.41 15.44
C ILE A 122 2.92 -2.31 16.68
N ARG A 123 3.37 -1.79 17.82
CA ARG A 123 3.39 -2.54 19.10
C ARG A 123 1.98 -2.99 19.51
N SER A 124 0.97 -2.15 19.35
CA SER A 124 -0.43 -2.50 19.62
C SER A 124 -0.90 -3.62 18.70
N ILE A 125 -0.62 -3.56 17.39
CA ILE A 125 -1.01 -4.63 16.46
C ILE A 125 -0.31 -5.94 16.81
N ILE A 126 1.00 -5.90 17.08
CA ILE A 126 1.76 -7.08 17.50
C ILE A 126 1.17 -7.68 18.77
N SER A 127 0.73 -6.87 19.75
CA SER A 127 0.16 -7.39 21.00
C SER A 127 -1.18 -8.11 20.76
N HIS A 128 -2.05 -7.57 19.91
CA HIS A 128 -3.32 -8.23 19.54
C HIS A 128 -3.07 -9.56 18.80
N PHE A 129 -2.18 -9.58 17.80
CA PHE A 129 -1.84 -10.81 17.08
C PHE A 129 -1.09 -11.84 17.94
N ASN A 130 -0.41 -11.42 19.00
CA ASN A 130 0.26 -12.35 19.91
C ASN A 130 -0.68 -12.87 21.01
N ALA A 131 -1.62 -12.06 21.50
CA ALA A 131 -2.60 -12.45 22.51
C ALA A 131 -3.56 -13.51 21.98
N ASP A 132 -4.10 -13.32 20.77
CA ASP A 132 -5.11 -14.21 20.20
C ASP A 132 -4.56 -15.56 19.75
N TYR A 133 -3.24 -15.76 19.66
CA TYR A 133 -2.65 -17.03 19.21
C TYR A 133 -1.88 -17.78 20.30
N GLN A 134 -1.82 -17.27 21.54
CA GLN A 134 -1.19 -18.01 22.64
C GLN A 134 -1.85 -19.38 22.86
N HIS A 135 -3.18 -19.45 22.70
CA HIS A 135 -3.93 -20.70 22.80
C HIS A 135 -3.69 -21.67 21.64
N LEU A 136 -3.08 -21.21 20.52
CA LEU A 136 -2.72 -22.02 19.36
C LEU A 136 -1.28 -22.54 19.41
N ARG A 137 -0.42 -22.02 20.31
CA ARG A 137 0.93 -22.57 20.56
C ARG A 137 0.90 -24.04 20.99
N LYS A 138 -0.19 -24.50 21.61
CA LYS A 138 -0.39 -25.91 21.96
C LYS A 138 -0.54 -26.83 20.73
N TRP A 139 -0.92 -26.27 19.58
CA TRP A 139 -1.12 -27.00 18.33
C TRP A 139 0.07 -26.86 17.36
N PHE A 140 0.86 -25.80 17.50
CA PHE A 140 2.03 -25.55 16.66
C PHE A 140 3.24 -25.15 17.52
N PRO A 141 3.89 -26.12 18.20
CA PRO A 141 5.10 -25.84 18.97
C PRO A 141 6.23 -25.43 18.02
N VAL A 142 6.85 -24.29 18.31
CA VAL A 142 8.07 -23.85 17.62
C VAL A 142 9.23 -24.59 18.28
N THR A 143 9.92 -25.43 17.51
CA THR A 143 11.17 -26.14 17.90
C THR A 143 12.36 -25.19 17.92
#